data_AF-A0A956YVU6-F1
#
_entry.id   AF-A0A956YVU6-F1
#
_cell.length_a   1.000
_cell.length_b   1.000
_cell.length_c   1.000
_cell.angle_alpha   90.00
_cell.angle_beta   90.00
_cell.angle_gamma   90.00
#
_symmetry.space_group_name_H-M   'P 1'
#
loop_
_entity.id
_entity.type
_entity.pdbx_description
1 polymer ?
#
loop_
_entity_poly.entity_id
_entity_poly.type
_entity_poly.pdbx_seq_one_letter_code
_entity_poly.pdbx_strand_id
1 'polypeptide(L)'
;VCLGALIKIISVVDSNAVNSAKNEYLPVQAVDHLRDNPPGVLFNSYNWGGYLTYALPDSPVFVDGRTDLYGDAFLRRYVGAASGSDWQPLFSEYNVDTVFIEPGSGLANVLREDPNWSVEYEDEQAVIFRRSA
;
A
#
# COMPACT_ATOMS: atom_id res chain seq x y z
N VAL A 1 12.44 -30.09 21.07
CA VAL A 1 11.21 -29.26 20.93
C VAL A 1 11.29 -27.99 21.78
N CYS A 2 11.56 -28.06 23.09
CA CYS A 2 11.61 -26.87 23.96
C CYS A 2 12.68 -25.83 23.60
N LEU A 3 13.88 -26.25 23.17
CA LEU A 3 14.96 -25.32 22.79
C LEU A 3 14.63 -24.52 21.52
N GLY A 4 14.01 -25.16 20.52
CA GLY A 4 13.56 -24.49 19.30
C GLY A 4 12.42 -23.50 19.55
N ALA A 5 11.53 -23.81 20.49
CA ALA A 5 10.49 -22.87 20.93
C ALA A 5 11.09 -21.65 21.64
N LEU A 6 12.07 -21.86 22.53
CA LEU A 6 12.78 -20.78 23.23
C LEU A 6 13.56 -19.87 22.27
N ILE A 7 14.26 -20.44 21.28
CA ILE A 7 14.96 -19.66 20.24
C ILE A 7 13.97 -18.79 19.46
N LYS A 8 12.81 -19.34 19.07
CA LYS A 8 11.77 -18.59 18.35
C LYS A 8 11.16 -17.49 19.22
N ILE A 9 10.99 -17.71 20.53
CA ILE A 9 10.51 -16.68 21.45
C ILE A 9 11.55 -15.55 21.56
N ILE A 10 12.82 -15.88 21.78
CA ILE A 10 13.88 -14.88 21.92
C ILE A 10 14.05 -14.06 20.63
N SER A 11 14.01 -14.70 19.46
CA SER A 11 14.12 -13.99 18.18
C SER A 11 12.92 -13.08 17.89
N VAL A 12 11.73 -13.42 18.38
CA VAL A 12 10.53 -12.58 18.22
C VAL A 12 10.53 -11.40 19.20
N VAL A 13 11.19 -11.52 20.35
CA VAL A 13 11.33 -10.45 21.34
C VAL A 13 12.50 -9.51 21.01
N ASP A 14 13.44 -9.95 20.18
CA ASP A 14 14.53 -9.11 19.68
C ASP A 14 13.99 -7.98 18.79
N SER A 15 14.09 -6.75 19.30
CA SER A 15 13.58 -5.57 18.61
C SER A 15 14.35 -5.26 17.32
N ASN A 16 15.62 -5.63 17.21
CA ASN A 16 16.38 -5.44 15.98
C ASN A 16 15.90 -6.41 14.90
N ALA A 17 15.70 -7.68 15.24
CA ALA A 17 15.18 -8.67 14.31
C ALA A 17 13.77 -8.29 13.80
N VAL A 18 12.90 -7.81 14.69
CA VAL A 18 11.56 -7.32 14.33
C VAL A 18 11.64 -6.08 13.44
N ASN A 19 12.50 -5.10 13.77
CA ASN A 19 12.63 -3.88 12.98
C ASN A 19 13.23 -4.14 11.59
N SER A 20 14.22 -5.03 11.50
CA SER A 20 14.79 -5.47 10.21
C SER A 20 13.73 -6.13 9.33
N ALA A 21 12.96 -7.08 9.87
CA ALA A 21 11.88 -7.73 9.11
C ALA A 21 10.79 -6.73 8.70
N LYS A 22 10.43 -5.77 9.56
CA LYS A 22 9.49 -4.71 9.20
C LYS A 22 9.97 -3.90 7.98
N ASN A 23 11.22 -3.45 7.99
CA ASN A 23 11.78 -2.68 6.89
C ASN A 23 11.98 -3.51 5.61
N GLU A 24 12.06 -4.83 5.73
CA GLU A 24 12.20 -5.74 4.59
C GLU A 24 10.86 -5.99 3.89
N TYR A 25 9.75 -6.07 4.62
CA TYR A 25 8.44 -6.49 4.08
C TYR A 25 7.37 -5.40 4.06
N LEU A 26 7.56 -4.30 4.80
CA LEU A 26 6.58 -3.23 4.92
C LEU A 26 7.16 -1.90 4.45
N PRO A 27 6.36 -1.08 3.74
CA PRO A 27 6.79 0.20 3.20
C PRO A 27 6.87 1.27 4.29
N VAL A 28 7.77 1.09 5.27
CA VAL A 28 7.89 1.94 6.46
C VAL A 28 8.23 3.38 6.06
N GLN A 29 9.21 3.56 5.18
CA GLN A 29 9.66 4.89 4.78
C GLN A 29 8.60 5.64 3.96
N ALA A 30 7.92 4.97 3.04
CA ALA A 30 6.81 5.57 2.29
C ALA A 30 5.63 5.95 3.21
N VAL A 31 5.36 5.16 4.26
CA VAL A 31 4.34 5.51 5.25
C VAL A 31 4.76 6.71 6.10
N ASP A 32 6.03 6.81 6.48
CA ASP A 32 6.55 8.00 7.17
C ASP A 32 6.38 9.25 6.29
N HIS A 33 6.64 9.14 4.99
CA HIS A 33 6.37 10.20 4.02
C HIS A 33 4.88 10.61 3.97
N LEU A 34 3.95 9.65 3.96
CA LEU A 34 2.51 9.94 4.03
C LEU A 34 2.07 10.54 5.36
N ARG A 35 2.79 10.29 6.47
CA ARG A 35 2.48 10.92 7.76
C ARG A 35 2.80 12.41 7.72
N ASP A 36 3.91 12.77 7.09
CA ASP A 36 4.33 14.16 6.91
C ASP A 36 3.55 14.87 5.79
N ASN A 37 3.05 14.10 4.82
CA ASN A 37 2.26 14.57 3.68
C ASN A 37 0.97 13.75 3.54
N PRO A 38 -0.08 14.03 4.34
CA PRO A 38 -1.28 13.22 4.38
C PRO A 38 -1.91 12.98 2.98
N PRO A 39 -2.40 11.75 2.70
CA PRO A 39 -3.11 11.48 1.47
C PRO A 39 -4.49 12.15 1.47
N GLY A 40 -5.03 12.41 0.28
CA GLY A 40 -6.46 12.69 0.11
C GLY A 40 -7.23 11.38 0.01
N VAL A 41 -7.92 11.14 -1.10
CA VAL A 41 -8.50 9.82 -1.37
C VAL A 41 -7.41 8.86 -1.84
N LEU A 42 -7.00 7.98 -0.94
CA LEU A 42 -5.96 6.98 -1.14
C LEU A 42 -6.49 5.74 -1.89
N PHE A 43 -5.77 5.32 -2.92
CA PHE A 43 -5.80 3.95 -3.45
C PHE A 43 -4.51 3.24 -3.02
N ASN A 44 -4.62 2.16 -2.25
CA ASN A 44 -3.46 1.42 -1.74
C ASN A 44 -3.36 0.00 -2.30
N SER A 45 -2.15 -0.56 -2.30
CA SER A 45 -1.94 -2.00 -2.49
C SER A 45 -2.69 -2.80 -1.43
N TYR A 46 -3.40 -3.83 -1.88
CA TYR A 46 -4.09 -4.83 -1.07
C TYR A 46 -3.19 -5.44 -0.01
N ASN A 47 -1.92 -5.67 -0.34
CA ASN A 47 -0.94 -6.28 0.55
C ASN A 47 -0.66 -5.43 1.79
N TRP A 48 -0.89 -4.12 1.72
CA TRP A 48 -0.52 -3.17 2.77
C TRP A 48 -1.70 -2.48 3.43
N GLY A 49 -2.95 -2.75 3.03
CA GLY A 49 -4.13 -2.11 3.63
C GLY A 49 -4.23 -2.30 5.15
N GLY A 50 -3.94 -3.51 5.65
CA GLY A 50 -3.92 -3.77 7.08
C GLY A 50 -2.81 -3.00 7.82
N TYR A 51 -1.64 -2.86 7.18
CA TYR A 51 -0.52 -2.10 7.74
C TYR A 51 -0.82 -0.60 7.75
N LEU A 52 -1.39 -0.05 6.68
CA LEU A 52 -1.79 1.36 6.59
C LEU A 52 -2.87 1.69 7.61
N THR A 53 -3.86 0.80 7.82
CA THR A 53 -4.87 0.97 8.88
C THR A 53 -4.24 1.10 10.27
N TYR A 54 -3.15 0.37 10.53
CA TYR A 54 -2.40 0.48 11.78
C TYR A 54 -1.53 1.76 11.85
N ALA A 55 -0.83 2.10 10.76
CA ALA A 55 0.21 3.12 10.77
C ALA A 55 -0.27 4.53 10.42
N LEU A 56 -1.42 4.65 9.74
CA LEU A 56 -2.09 5.88 9.34
C LEU A 56 -3.60 5.80 9.71
N PRO A 57 -3.94 5.76 11.00
CA PRO A 57 -5.32 5.51 11.46
C PRO A 57 -6.33 6.56 10.98
N ASP A 58 -5.87 7.77 10.63
CA ASP A 58 -6.71 8.86 10.14
C ASP A 58 -6.89 8.84 8.61
N SER A 59 -6.24 7.93 7.89
CA SER A 59 -6.32 7.78 6.44
C SER A 59 -7.07 6.50 6.07
N PRO A 60 -8.32 6.60 5.57
CA PRO A 60 -9.06 5.43 5.13
C PRO A 60 -8.33 4.68 4.01
N VAL A 61 -8.20 3.37 4.16
CA VAL A 61 -7.66 2.50 3.12
C VAL A 61 -8.73 2.16 2.09
N PHE A 62 -8.32 2.03 0.83
CA PHE A 62 -9.19 1.62 -0.27
C PHE A 62 -9.58 0.15 -0.16
N VAL A 63 -8.62 -0.70 0.21
CA VAL A 63 -8.82 -2.13 0.39
C VAL A 63 -7.81 -2.69 1.40
N ASP A 64 -8.20 -3.75 2.12
CA ASP A 64 -7.31 -4.54 2.95
C ASP A 64 -7.66 -6.04 2.92
N GLY A 65 -6.98 -6.83 3.76
CA GLY A 65 -7.08 -8.29 3.82
C GLY A 65 -8.46 -8.87 4.20
N ARG A 66 -9.45 -8.04 4.53
CA ARG A 66 -10.81 -8.46 4.92
C ARG A 66 -11.69 -8.67 3.69
N THR A 67 -11.30 -9.59 2.81
CA THR A 67 -11.94 -9.85 1.50
C THR A 67 -13.44 -10.10 1.57
N ASP A 68 -13.91 -10.73 2.65
CA ASP A 68 -15.31 -11.02 2.92
C ASP A 68 -16.18 -9.76 3.05
N LEU A 69 -15.57 -8.60 3.37
CA LEU A 69 -16.28 -7.32 3.52
C LEU A 69 -16.44 -6.53 2.22
N TYR A 70 -15.62 -6.81 1.21
CA TYR A 70 -15.60 -6.04 -0.05
C TYR A 70 -16.47 -6.65 -1.15
N GLY A 71 -16.60 -7.98 -1.16
CA GLY A 71 -17.36 -8.71 -2.16
C GLY A 71 -16.68 -8.81 -3.54
N ASP A 72 -17.00 -9.87 -4.27
CA ASP A 72 -16.32 -10.24 -5.51
C ASP A 72 -16.36 -9.16 -6.60
N ALA A 73 -17.49 -8.48 -6.75
CA ALA A 73 -17.67 -7.47 -7.79
C ALA A 73 -16.69 -6.30 -7.62
N PHE A 74 -16.55 -5.79 -6.40
CA PHE A 74 -15.60 -4.73 -6.09
C PHE A 74 -14.16 -5.22 -6.22
N LEU A 75 -13.83 -6.39 -5.65
CA LEU A 75 -12.48 -6.93 -5.69
C LEU A 75 -11.99 -7.17 -7.13
N ARG A 76 -12.87 -7.56 -8.06
CA ARG A 76 -12.53 -7.66 -9.48
C ARG A 76 -12.18 -6.32 -10.11
N ARG A 77 -12.94 -5.27 -9.79
CA ARG A 77 -12.64 -3.89 -10.25
C ARG A 77 -11.32 -3.40 -9.66
N TYR A 78 -11.09 -3.66 -8.38
CA TYR A 78 -9.82 -3.35 -7.72
C TYR A 78 -8.65 -4.05 -8.41
N VAL A 79 -8.75 -5.36 -8.70
CA VAL A 79 -7.69 -6.10 -9.41
C VAL A 79 -7.43 -5.51 -10.80
N GLY A 80 -8.48 -5.19 -11.55
CA GLY A 80 -8.35 -4.55 -12.88
C GLY A 80 -7.71 -3.16 -12.83
N ALA A 81 -7.95 -2.41 -11.74
CA ALA A 81 -7.29 -1.15 -11.50
C ALA A 81 -5.82 -1.34 -11.10
N ALA A 82 -5.53 -2.23 -10.15
CA ALA A 82 -4.18 -2.53 -9.67
C ALA A 82 -3.26 -3.12 -10.76
N SER A 83 -3.81 -3.85 -11.73
CA SER A 83 -3.08 -4.30 -12.92
C SER A 83 -2.83 -3.21 -13.96
N GLY A 84 -3.42 -2.02 -13.79
CA GLY A 84 -3.31 -0.90 -14.73
C GLY A 84 -4.20 -1.02 -15.98
N SER A 85 -5.07 -2.03 -16.06
CA SER A 85 -5.87 -2.29 -17.27
C SER A 85 -7.19 -1.51 -17.35
N ASP A 86 -7.83 -1.22 -16.20
CA ASP A 86 -9.14 -0.54 -16.15
C ASP A 86 -9.25 0.29 -14.86
N TRP A 87 -8.28 1.19 -14.65
CA TRP A 87 -8.16 1.94 -13.40
C TRP A 87 -8.95 3.26 -13.42
N GLN A 88 -9.07 3.91 -14.58
CA GLN A 88 -9.65 5.24 -14.71
C GLN A 88 -11.11 5.31 -14.23
N PRO A 89 -12.01 4.36 -14.57
CA PRO A 89 -13.40 4.43 -14.10
C PRO A 89 -13.50 4.34 -12.58
N LEU A 90 -12.69 3.46 -11.97
CA LEU A 90 -12.65 3.31 -10.52
C LEU A 90 -12.09 4.57 -9.85
N PHE A 91 -10.99 5.12 -10.37
CA PHE A 91 -10.38 6.32 -9.82
C PHE A 91 -11.30 7.54 -9.93
N SER A 92 -12.06 7.64 -11.01
CA SER A 92 -13.05 8.70 -11.18
C SER A 92 -14.26 8.54 -10.27
N GLU A 93 -14.77 7.32 -10.08
CA GLU A 93 -15.92 7.05 -9.20
C GLU A 93 -15.61 7.42 -7.75
N TYR A 94 -14.42 7.05 -7.27
CA TYR A 94 -14.02 7.29 -5.88
C TYR A 94 -13.28 8.61 -5.68
N ASN A 95 -12.98 9.36 -6.75
CA ASN A 95 -12.15 10.57 -6.73
C ASN A 95 -10.75 10.34 -6.14
N VAL A 96 -10.11 9.24 -6.52
CA VAL A 96 -8.74 8.89 -6.09
C VAL A 96 -7.77 9.99 -6.52
N ASP A 97 -7.01 10.53 -5.57
CA ASP A 97 -6.00 11.57 -5.78
C ASP A 97 -4.60 11.17 -5.33
N THR A 98 -4.49 10.09 -4.56
CA THR A 98 -3.23 9.58 -4.03
C THR A 98 -3.17 8.07 -4.24
N VAL A 99 -2.06 7.55 -4.74
CA VAL A 99 -1.87 6.11 -5.01
C VAL A 99 -0.64 5.61 -4.28
N PHE A 100 -0.74 4.51 -3.53
CA PHE A 100 0.32 3.90 -2.73
C PHE A 100 0.46 2.42 -3.08
N ILE A 101 1.43 2.06 -3.92
CA ILE A 101 1.53 0.71 -4.52
C ILE A 101 2.99 0.28 -4.73
N GLU A 102 3.19 -0.99 -5.09
CA GLU A 102 4.50 -1.52 -5.47
C GLU A 102 5.04 -0.83 -6.75
N PRO A 103 6.32 -0.40 -6.81
CA PRO A 103 6.90 0.32 -7.95
C PRO A 103 6.84 -0.43 -9.28
N GLY A 104 6.85 -1.76 -9.24
CA GLY A 104 6.80 -2.64 -10.41
C GLY A 104 5.39 -3.10 -10.81
N SER A 105 4.34 -2.61 -10.13
CA SER A 105 2.97 -2.98 -10.45
C SER A 105 2.52 -2.45 -11.81
N GLY A 106 1.52 -3.11 -12.42
CA GLY A 106 0.97 -2.66 -13.70
C GLY A 106 0.38 -1.25 -13.61
N LEU A 107 -0.30 -0.93 -12.51
CA LEU A 107 -0.79 0.42 -12.23
C LEU A 107 0.34 1.45 -12.14
N ALA A 108 1.45 1.15 -11.45
CA ALA A 108 2.58 2.09 -11.37
C ALA A 108 3.16 2.41 -12.76
N ASN A 109 3.24 1.41 -13.64
CA ASN A 109 3.76 1.61 -14.99
C ASN A 109 2.89 2.57 -15.80
N VAL A 110 1.56 2.38 -15.80
CA VAL A 110 0.65 3.25 -16.56
C VAL A 110 0.56 4.65 -15.96
N LEU A 111 0.64 4.80 -14.63
CA LEU A 111 0.61 6.13 -13.99
C LEU A 111 1.87 6.95 -14.25
N ARG A 112 3.04 6.31 -14.44
CA ARG A 112 4.27 7.02 -14.86
C ARG A 112 4.16 7.62 -16.26
N GLU A 113 3.28 7.07 -17.10
CA GLU A 113 3.05 7.56 -18.47
C GLU A 113 1.88 8.56 -18.55
N ASP A 114 1.07 8.68 -17.50
CA ASP A 114 -0.09 9.56 -17.47
C ASP A 114 0.30 10.98 -16.99
N PRO A 115 0.12 12.03 -17.81
CA PRO A 115 0.51 13.41 -17.44
C PRO A 115 -0.31 13.98 -16.27
N ASN A 116 -1.45 13.37 -15.93
CA ASN A 116 -2.27 13.77 -14.78
C ASN A 116 -1.74 13.20 -13.46
N TRP A 117 -0.64 12.45 -13.46
CA TRP A 117 -0.05 11.86 -12.27
C TRP A 117 1.44 12.17 -12.19
N SER A 118 1.92 12.40 -10.97
CA SER A 118 3.33 12.62 -10.69
C SER A 118 3.78 11.75 -9.52
N VAL A 119 5.00 11.22 -9.60
CA VAL A 119 5.64 10.52 -8.47
C VAL A 119 5.98 11.55 -7.40
N GLU A 120 5.39 11.38 -6.21
CA GLU A 120 5.68 12.19 -5.01
C GLU A 120 6.80 11.56 -4.17
N TYR A 121 6.85 10.23 -4.12
CA TYR A 121 7.85 9.45 -3.39
C TYR A 121 8.06 8.10 -4.09
N GLU A 122 9.29 7.59 -4.08
CA GLU A 122 9.59 6.24 -4.56
C GLU A 122 10.83 5.68 -3.84
N ASP A 123 10.71 4.46 -3.32
CA ASP A 123 11.83 3.63 -2.87
C ASP A 123 11.73 2.22 -3.48
N GLU A 124 12.57 1.30 -3.02
CA GLU A 124 12.58 -0.08 -3.54
C GLU A 124 11.28 -0.84 -3.24
N GLN A 125 10.50 -0.41 -2.25
CA GLN A 125 9.33 -1.12 -1.77
C GLN A 125 8.04 -0.52 -2.27
N ALA A 126 7.87 0.81 -2.22
CA ALA A 126 6.64 1.52 -2.55
C ALA A 126 6.88 2.78 -3.39
N VAL A 127 5.90 3.08 -4.23
CA VAL A 127 5.78 4.35 -4.96
C VAL A 127 4.48 5.04 -4.56
N ILE A 128 4.56 6.36 -4.40
CA ILE A 128 3.44 7.24 -4.12
C ILE A 128 3.22 8.16 -5.31
N PHE A 129 2.04 8.12 -5.90
CA PHE A 129 1.63 9.07 -6.92
C PHE A 129 0.62 10.06 -6.35
N ARG A 130 0.69 11.30 -6.84
CA ARG A 130 -0.32 12.33 -6.65
C ARG A 130 -0.91 12.73 -7.99
N ARG A 131 -2.22 13.00 -7.99
CA ARG A 131 -2.88 13.59 -9.15
C ARG A 131 -2.42 15.04 -9.31
N SER A 132 -1.88 15.36 -10.48
CA SER A 132 -1.57 16.73 -10.89
C SER A 132 -2.86 17.54 -10.91
N ALA A 133 -2.85 18.71 -10.26
CA ALA A 133 -3.97 19.65 -10.27
C ALA A 133 -4.22 20.26 -11.66
#